data_AF-A0A536UJ14-F1
#
_entry.id   AF-A0A536UJ14-F1
#
_cell.length_a   1.000
_cell.length_b   1.000
_cell.length_c   1.000
_cell.angle_alpha   90.00
_cell.angle_beta   90.00
_cell.angle_gamma   90.00
#
_symmetry.space_group_name_H-M   'P 1'
#
loop_
_entity.id
_entity.type
_entity.pdbx_description
1 polymer ?
#
loop_
_entity_poly.entity_id
_entity_poly.type
_entity_poly.pdbx_seq_one_letter_code
_entity_poly.pdbx_strand_id
1 'polypeptide(L)'
;MDPLILARMQFAANISFHILFPLISIALGWALLFFRWRWLSTHESAWLTAYRFWTKVFALTFALGVVTGITMSFQFGTNWPGFMLRVGNIAGPLLGYEVLTAFFLEATFLGVMLFGHGRVGERTHLLATFLVAFGTTVSAFWILSLNSWMQTPTGYEIAPDGQFHVRSWIEVIFNPSFPYRLTHMLLASGLTVSFL
;
A
#
# COMPACT_ATOMS: atom_id res chain seq x y z
N MET A 1 -24.05 20.66 11.90
CA MET A 1 -24.04 19.21 11.60
C MET A 1 -23.34 18.50 12.75
N ASP A 2 -23.76 17.28 13.07
CA ASP A 2 -23.14 16.45 14.12
C ASP A 2 -21.65 16.16 13.79
N PRO A 3 -20.70 16.41 14.72
CA PRO A 3 -19.28 16.09 14.52
C PRO A 3 -19.02 14.66 14.06
N LEU A 4 -19.80 13.68 14.52
CA LEU A 4 -19.64 12.28 14.10
C LEU A 4 -19.93 12.10 12.60
N ILE A 5 -20.96 12.75 12.09
CA ILE A 5 -21.32 12.69 10.67
C ILE A 5 -20.24 13.37 9.83
N LEU A 6 -19.73 14.53 10.27
CA LEU A 6 -18.65 15.23 9.59
C LEU A 6 -17.36 14.39 9.54
N ALA A 7 -16.98 13.74 10.64
CA ALA A 7 -15.83 12.85 10.68
C ALA A 7 -15.96 11.67 9.71
N ARG A 8 -17.17 11.06 9.61
CA ARG A 8 -17.46 10.00 8.64
C ARG A 8 -17.36 10.48 7.20
N MET A 9 -17.97 11.63 6.88
CA MET A 9 -17.92 12.21 5.54
C MET A 9 -16.48 12.57 5.13
N GLN A 10 -15.71 13.17 6.04
CA GLN A 10 -14.31 13.52 5.78
C GLN A 10 -13.44 12.28 5.55
N PHE A 11 -13.59 11.25 6.38
CA PHE A 11 -12.85 9.99 6.20
C PHE A 11 -13.26 9.31 4.90
N ALA A 12 -14.56 9.25 4.59
CA ALA A 12 -15.09 8.66 3.36
C ALA A 12 -14.56 9.37 2.11
N ALA A 13 -14.55 10.70 2.10
CA ALA A 13 -14.01 11.48 0.98
C ALA A 13 -12.51 11.19 0.79
N ASN A 14 -11.73 11.20 1.88
CA ASN A 14 -10.29 10.96 1.80
C ASN A 14 -9.96 9.53 1.32
N ILE A 15 -10.58 8.50 1.91
CA ILE A 15 -10.27 7.11 1.52
C ILE A 15 -10.74 6.77 0.11
N SER A 16 -11.88 7.33 -0.32
CA SER A 16 -12.39 7.13 -1.69
C SER A 16 -11.51 7.80 -2.73
N PHE A 17 -10.90 8.94 -2.41
CA PHE A 17 -9.93 9.58 -3.29
C PHE A 17 -8.58 8.86 -3.24
N HIS A 18 -8.11 8.50 -2.05
CA HIS A 18 -6.85 7.81 -1.85
C HIS A 18 -6.77 6.51 -2.64
N ILE A 19 -7.81 5.65 -2.58
CA ILE A 19 -7.76 4.31 -3.18
C ILE A 19 -7.53 4.33 -4.70
N LEU A 20 -7.86 5.43 -5.39
CA LEU A 20 -7.65 5.57 -6.83
C LEU A 20 -6.17 5.44 -7.22
N PHE A 21 -5.25 5.76 -6.31
CA PHE A 21 -3.82 5.76 -6.61
C PHE A 21 -3.12 4.42 -6.31
N PRO A 22 -3.23 3.82 -5.10
CA PRO A 22 -2.69 2.49 -4.83
C PRO A 22 -3.25 1.42 -5.74
N LEU A 23 -4.53 1.53 -6.14
CA LEU A 23 -5.14 0.59 -7.07
C LEU A 23 -4.41 0.55 -8.42
N ILE A 24 -3.82 1.66 -8.86
CA ILE A 24 -3.00 1.72 -10.07
C ILE A 24 -1.56 1.31 -9.76
N SER A 25 -0.95 1.87 -8.72
CA SER A 25 0.49 1.73 -8.47
C SER A 25 0.90 0.29 -8.16
N ILE A 26 0.08 -0.51 -7.46
CA ILE A 26 0.42 -1.90 -7.10
C ILE A 26 0.70 -2.72 -8.37
N ALA A 27 -0.30 -2.89 -9.25
CA ALA A 27 -0.12 -3.69 -10.46
C ALA A 27 0.79 -3.01 -11.51
N LEU A 28 0.80 -1.68 -11.60
CA LEU A 28 1.66 -0.98 -12.55
C LEU A 28 3.13 -1.14 -12.20
N GLY A 29 3.49 -1.24 -10.92
CA GLY A 29 4.85 -1.58 -10.48
C GLY A 29 5.31 -2.93 -11.06
N TRP A 30 4.47 -3.95 -11.02
CA TRP A 30 4.75 -5.26 -11.60
C TRP A 30 4.81 -5.23 -13.13
N ALA A 31 3.94 -4.46 -13.79
CA ALA A 31 3.99 -4.27 -15.25
C ALA A 31 5.30 -3.58 -15.68
N LEU A 32 5.75 -2.57 -14.93
CA LEU A 32 7.02 -1.90 -15.17
C LEU A 32 8.21 -2.84 -15.00
N LEU A 33 8.20 -3.69 -13.96
CA LEU A 33 9.20 -4.74 -13.81
C LEU A 33 9.23 -5.66 -15.03
N PHE A 34 8.06 -6.08 -15.51
CA PHE A 34 7.94 -6.93 -16.70
C PHE A 34 8.51 -6.24 -17.95
N PHE A 35 8.13 -5.00 -18.25
CA PHE A 35 8.67 -4.26 -19.40
C PHE A 35 10.18 -4.11 -19.33
N ARG A 36 10.71 -3.83 -18.13
CA ARG A 36 12.15 -3.69 -17.91
C ARG A 36 12.88 -5.00 -18.14
N TRP A 37 12.36 -6.10 -17.60
CA TRP A 37 12.92 -7.44 -17.78
C TRP A 37 12.88 -7.90 -19.24
N ARG A 38 11.77 -7.64 -19.95
CA ARG A 38 11.63 -7.95 -21.38
C ARG A 38 12.65 -7.19 -22.22
N TRP A 39 12.82 -5.89 -21.97
CA TRP A 39 13.86 -5.11 -22.66
C TRP A 39 15.27 -5.67 -22.42
N LEU A 40 15.62 -6.03 -21.18
CA LEU A 40 16.94 -6.64 -20.90
C LEU A 40 17.14 -8.00 -21.56
N SER A 41 16.06 -8.72 -21.84
CA SER A 41 16.10 -10.03 -22.46
C SER A 41 16.14 -9.95 -23.98
N THR A 42 15.37 -9.05 -24.60
CA THR A 42 15.21 -8.99 -26.07
C THR A 42 15.88 -7.80 -26.73
N HIS A 43 16.24 -6.76 -25.98
CA HIS A 43 16.77 -5.49 -26.47
C HIS A 43 15.84 -4.75 -27.45
N GLU A 44 14.57 -5.14 -27.55
CA GLU A 44 13.60 -4.42 -28.37
C GLU A 44 13.25 -3.08 -27.72
N SER A 45 13.44 -1.99 -28.47
CA SER A 45 13.26 -0.62 -27.98
C SER A 45 11.82 -0.32 -27.55
N ALA A 46 10.82 -1.02 -28.09
CA ALA A 46 9.42 -0.89 -27.73
C ALA A 46 9.18 -1.11 -26.22
N TRP A 47 9.80 -2.12 -25.62
CA TRP A 47 9.68 -2.41 -24.18
C TRP A 47 10.26 -1.28 -23.32
N LEU A 48 11.39 -0.70 -23.71
CA LEU A 48 12.00 0.42 -23.01
C LEU A 48 11.15 1.69 -23.12
N THR A 49 10.56 1.94 -24.30
CA THR A 49 9.64 3.05 -24.52
C THR A 49 8.40 2.91 -23.64
N ALA A 50 7.79 1.72 -23.59
CA ALA A 50 6.67 1.42 -22.71
C ALA A 50 7.05 1.64 -21.23
N TYR A 51 8.17 1.08 -20.78
CA TYR A 51 8.69 1.29 -19.43
C TYR A 51 8.80 2.78 -19.10
N ARG A 52 9.46 3.58 -19.95
CA ARG A 52 9.68 5.02 -19.72
C ARG A 52 8.39 5.83 -19.70
N PHE A 53 7.42 5.48 -20.54
CA PHE A 53 6.12 6.13 -20.56
C PHE A 53 5.36 5.86 -19.25
N TRP A 54 5.17 4.57 -18.93
CA TRP A 54 4.39 4.15 -17.77
C TRP A 54 5.05 4.50 -16.44
N THR A 55 6.39 4.63 -16.40
CA THR A 55 7.11 5.09 -15.20
C THR A 55 6.68 6.50 -14.79
N LYS A 56 6.33 7.38 -15.73
CA LYS A 56 5.85 8.74 -15.41
C LYS A 56 4.46 8.70 -14.78
N VAL A 57 3.57 7.87 -15.32
CA VAL A 57 2.22 7.66 -14.77
C VAL A 57 2.30 7.03 -13.38
N PHE A 58 3.17 6.03 -13.22
CA PHE A 58 3.46 5.42 -11.93
C PHE A 58 3.98 6.45 -10.92
N ALA A 59 4.95 7.29 -11.29
CA ALA A 59 5.49 8.30 -10.38
C ALA A 59 4.42 9.29 -9.90
N LEU A 60 3.56 9.75 -10.81
CA LEU A 60 2.47 10.67 -10.48
C LEU A 60 1.43 10.03 -9.55
N THR A 61 0.96 8.83 -9.90
CA THR A 61 -0.02 8.09 -9.09
C THR A 61 0.57 7.75 -7.73
N PHE A 62 1.80 7.27 -7.67
CA PHE A 62 2.51 7.00 -6.42
C PHE A 62 2.59 8.24 -5.53
N ALA A 63 3.02 9.39 -6.07
CA ALA A 63 3.12 10.63 -5.30
C ALA A 63 1.78 11.07 -4.70
N LEU A 64 0.69 11.01 -5.48
CA LEU A 64 -0.65 11.31 -4.99
C LEU A 64 -1.12 10.32 -3.91
N GLY A 65 -0.79 9.04 -4.07
CA GLY A 65 -1.00 8.00 -3.06
C GLY A 65 -0.32 8.33 -1.74
N VAL A 66 0.96 8.74 -1.77
CA VAL A 66 1.72 9.12 -0.56
C VAL A 66 1.05 10.30 0.17
N VAL A 67 0.75 11.39 -0.54
CA VAL A 67 0.17 12.60 0.08
C VAL A 67 -1.18 12.32 0.74
N THR A 68 -2.04 11.57 0.06
CA THR A 68 -3.37 11.21 0.56
C THR A 68 -3.30 10.16 1.68
N GLY A 69 -2.35 9.23 1.61
CA GLY A 69 -2.09 8.22 2.64
C GLY A 69 -1.62 8.83 3.96
N ILE A 70 -0.70 9.80 3.91
CA ILE A 70 -0.26 10.55 5.10
C ILE A 70 -1.45 11.26 5.75
N THR A 71 -2.34 11.85 4.95
CA THR A 71 -3.54 12.50 5.48
C THR A 71 -4.44 11.48 6.19
N MET A 72 -4.60 10.28 5.62
CA MET A 72 -5.38 9.20 6.24
C MET A 72 -4.78 8.70 7.55
N SER A 73 -3.46 8.54 7.64
CA SER A 73 -2.81 8.07 8.87
C SER A 73 -3.06 9.01 10.05
N PHE A 74 -3.05 10.33 9.80
CA PHE A 74 -3.36 11.32 10.84
C PHE A 74 -4.85 11.34 11.23
N GLN A 75 -5.76 11.06 10.28
CA GLN A 75 -7.20 11.02 10.57
C GLN A 75 -7.58 9.99 11.64
N PHE A 76 -6.87 8.87 11.74
CA PHE A 76 -7.09 7.90 12.83
C PHE A 76 -6.90 8.54 14.21
N GLY A 77 -5.86 9.35 14.39
CA GLY A 77 -5.58 10.03 15.65
C GLY A 77 -6.49 11.24 15.91
N THR A 78 -6.67 12.11 14.91
CA THR A 78 -7.39 13.38 15.10
C THR A 78 -8.90 13.21 15.17
N ASN A 79 -9.47 12.34 14.33
CA ASN A 79 -10.92 12.23 14.17
C ASN A 79 -11.50 11.01 14.91
N TRP A 80 -10.66 10.02 15.20
CA TRP A 80 -11.07 8.77 15.85
C TRP A 80 -10.27 8.44 17.12
N PRO A 81 -10.03 9.39 18.05
CA PRO A 81 -9.19 9.16 19.22
C PRO A 81 -9.73 8.04 20.14
N GLY A 82 -11.05 7.96 20.32
CA GLY A 82 -11.66 6.89 21.13
C GLY A 82 -11.52 5.49 20.51
N PHE A 83 -11.47 5.40 19.18
CA PHE A 83 -11.17 4.15 18.49
C PHE A 83 -9.71 3.77 18.71
N MET A 84 -8.78 4.70 18.48
CA MET A 84 -7.35 4.45 18.66
C MET A 84 -6.96 4.15 20.11
N LEU A 85 -7.65 4.73 21.10
CA LEU A 85 -7.46 4.38 22.51
C LEU A 85 -7.81 2.92 22.80
N ARG A 86 -8.81 2.35 22.11
CA ARG A 86 -9.23 0.95 22.33
C ARG A 86 -8.42 -0.03 21.53
N VAL A 87 -8.17 0.23 20.25
CA VAL A 87 -7.53 -0.75 19.34
C VAL A 87 -6.06 -0.45 19.02
N GLY A 88 -5.50 0.61 19.61
CA GLY A 88 -4.15 1.10 19.30
C GLY A 88 -3.05 0.07 19.47
N ASN A 89 -3.16 -0.84 20.46
CA ASN A 89 -2.17 -1.92 20.67
C ASN A 89 -2.14 -2.96 19.53
N ILE A 90 -3.15 -2.95 18.65
CA ILE A 90 -3.25 -3.83 17.47
C ILE A 90 -3.02 -3.01 16.21
N ALA A 91 -3.76 -1.91 16.04
CA ALA A 91 -3.70 -1.07 14.85
C ALA A 91 -2.35 -0.35 14.70
N GLY A 92 -1.79 0.15 15.81
CA GLY A 92 -0.52 0.87 15.84
C GLY A 92 0.63 0.07 15.26
N PRO A 93 0.91 -1.15 15.74
CA PRO A 93 1.96 -1.99 15.18
C PRO A 93 1.75 -2.34 13.70
N LEU A 94 0.52 -2.68 13.26
CA LEU A 94 0.25 -3.00 11.86
C LEU A 94 0.53 -1.81 10.92
N LEU A 95 0.08 -0.60 11.29
CA LEU A 95 0.39 0.64 10.57
C LEU A 95 1.88 0.99 10.65
N GLY A 96 2.52 0.71 11.79
CA GLY A 96 3.97 0.89 11.95
C GLY A 96 4.78 -0.01 11.03
N TYR A 97 4.39 -1.28 10.89
CA TYR A 97 5.05 -2.22 9.98
C TYR A 97 4.89 -1.83 8.51
N GLU A 98 3.73 -1.30 8.11
CA GLU A 98 3.52 -0.74 6.77
C GLU A 98 4.58 0.32 6.46
N VAL A 99 4.77 1.29 7.36
CA VAL A 99 5.77 2.36 7.18
C VAL A 99 7.19 1.79 7.16
N LEU A 100 7.54 0.97 8.15
CA LEU A 100 8.91 0.48 8.32
C LEU A 100 9.36 -0.47 7.22
N THR A 101 8.46 -1.34 6.73
CA THR A 101 8.83 -2.42 5.80
C THR A 101 8.53 -2.09 4.35
N ALA A 102 7.42 -1.40 4.06
CA ALA A 102 7.01 -1.10 2.70
C ALA A 102 7.43 0.33 2.30
N PHE A 103 7.01 1.34 3.06
CA PHE A 103 7.23 2.73 2.65
C PHE A 103 8.72 3.11 2.55
N PHE A 104 9.54 2.69 3.52
CA PHE A 104 10.99 2.91 3.45
C PHE A 104 11.63 2.20 2.24
N LEU A 105 11.19 0.98 1.94
CA LEU A 105 11.67 0.22 0.79
C LEU A 105 11.30 0.93 -0.52
N GLU A 106 10.04 1.30 -0.66
CA GLU A 106 9.52 2.03 -1.82
C GLU A 106 10.25 3.36 -2.01
N ALA A 107 10.31 4.22 -0.98
CA ALA A 107 10.90 5.55 -1.09
C ALA A 107 12.39 5.50 -1.49
N THR A 108 13.13 4.53 -0.95
CA THR A 108 14.56 4.37 -1.25
C THR A 108 14.78 3.92 -2.70
N PHE A 109 14.09 2.86 -3.13
CA PHE A 109 14.31 2.28 -4.45
C PHE A 109 13.58 3.02 -5.57
N LEU A 110 12.53 3.78 -5.26
CA LEU A 110 11.84 4.63 -6.23
C LEU A 110 12.77 5.70 -6.80
N GLY A 111 13.62 6.32 -5.97
CA GLY A 111 14.61 7.28 -6.45
C GLY A 111 15.55 6.66 -7.50
N VAL A 112 16.00 5.43 -7.26
CA VAL A 112 16.83 4.66 -8.21
C VAL A 112 16.03 4.28 -9.46
N MET A 113 14.77 3.87 -9.32
CA MET A 113 13.90 3.51 -10.43
C MET A 113 13.65 4.69 -11.38
N LEU A 114 13.41 5.89 -10.83
CA LEU A 114 13.11 7.11 -11.59
C LEU A 114 14.36 7.75 -12.21
N PHE A 115 15.46 7.82 -11.45
CA PHE A 115 16.63 8.63 -11.83
C PHE A 115 17.91 7.83 -12.06
N GLY A 116 17.92 6.54 -11.74
CA GLY A 116 19.11 5.68 -11.83
C GLY A 116 19.47 5.20 -13.23
N HIS A 117 18.60 5.40 -14.24
CA HIS A 117 18.90 4.98 -15.61
C HIS A 117 20.16 5.68 -16.14
N GLY A 118 21.13 4.90 -16.62
CA GLY A 118 22.46 5.39 -17.05
C GLY A 118 23.40 5.81 -15.90
N ARG A 119 22.97 5.73 -14.63
CA ARG A 119 23.78 6.04 -13.44
C ARG A 119 24.12 4.79 -12.61
N VAL A 120 23.23 3.79 -12.63
CA VAL A 120 23.46 2.48 -12.01
C VAL A 120 23.46 1.39 -13.07
N GLY A 121 24.03 0.23 -12.75
CA GLY A 121 24.00 -0.93 -13.63
C GLY A 121 22.58 -1.41 -13.90
N GLU A 122 22.37 -2.01 -15.08
CA GLU A 122 21.04 -2.46 -15.53
C GLU A 122 20.38 -3.48 -14.59
N ARG A 123 21.19 -4.39 -14.01
CA ARG A 123 20.72 -5.35 -12.99
C ARG A 123 20.28 -4.65 -11.70
N THR A 124 21.01 -3.63 -11.26
CA THR A 124 20.67 -2.83 -10.09
C THR A 124 19.39 -2.05 -10.32
N HIS A 125 19.20 -1.49 -11.51
CA HIS A 125 17.98 -0.78 -11.87
C HIS A 125 16.76 -1.71 -11.95
N LEU A 126 16.93 -2.91 -12.49
CA LEU A 126 15.89 -3.95 -12.48
C LEU A 126 15.53 -4.37 -11.04
N LEU A 127 16.54 -4.59 -10.19
CA LEU A 127 16.33 -4.93 -8.78
C LEU A 127 15.58 -3.81 -8.04
N ALA A 128 15.94 -2.54 -8.29
CA ALA A 128 15.22 -1.41 -7.71
C ALA A 128 13.75 -1.40 -8.14
N THR A 129 13.47 -1.67 -9.42
CA THR A 129 12.10 -1.76 -9.94
C THR A 129 11.32 -2.91 -9.27
N PHE A 130 11.96 -4.06 -9.07
CA PHE A 130 11.37 -5.19 -8.33
C PHE A 130 11.06 -4.81 -6.88
N LEU A 131 12.00 -4.17 -6.18
CA LEU A 131 11.81 -3.79 -4.78
C LEU A 131 10.72 -2.73 -4.60
N VAL A 132 10.54 -1.84 -5.57
CA VAL A 132 9.39 -0.92 -5.59
C VAL A 132 8.07 -1.68 -5.74
N ALA A 133 7.96 -2.59 -6.73
CA ALA A 133 6.74 -3.37 -6.95
C ALA A 133 6.41 -4.32 -5.78
N PHE A 134 7.45 -4.91 -5.19
CA PHE A 134 7.31 -5.74 -4.00
C PHE A 134 6.89 -4.91 -2.79
N GLY A 135 7.53 -3.76 -2.57
CA GLY A 135 7.18 -2.81 -1.51
C GLY A 135 5.71 -2.43 -1.55
N THR A 136 5.21 -1.99 -2.72
CA THR A 136 3.79 -1.59 -2.87
C THR A 136 2.82 -2.73 -2.57
N THR A 137 3.21 -3.97 -2.87
CA THR A 137 2.43 -5.16 -2.55
C THR A 137 2.45 -5.48 -1.05
N VAL A 138 3.60 -5.30 -0.38
CA VAL A 138 3.74 -5.45 1.07
C VAL A 138 2.97 -4.35 1.82
N SER A 139 2.92 -3.13 1.27
CA SER A 139 2.06 -2.06 1.79
C SER A 139 0.59 -2.49 1.78
N ALA A 140 0.10 -2.98 0.63
CA ALA A 140 -1.24 -3.53 0.51
C ALA A 140 -1.53 -4.66 1.50
N PHE A 141 -0.55 -5.54 1.75
CA PHE A 141 -0.66 -6.61 2.75
C PHE A 141 -0.95 -6.05 4.15
N TRP A 142 -0.15 -5.09 4.65
CA TRP A 142 -0.30 -4.59 6.02
C TRP A 142 -1.59 -3.80 6.22
N ILE A 143 -1.93 -2.91 5.29
CA ILE A 143 -3.15 -2.11 5.41
C ILE A 143 -4.41 -2.99 5.32
N LEU A 144 -4.41 -4.01 4.45
CA LEU A 144 -5.54 -4.93 4.33
C LEU A 144 -5.59 -5.91 5.49
N SER A 145 -4.46 -6.26 6.12
CA SER A 145 -4.44 -7.03 7.36
C SER A 145 -5.22 -6.31 8.45
N LEU A 146 -4.89 -5.04 8.70
CA LEU A 146 -5.62 -4.21 9.66
C LEU A 146 -7.09 -4.04 9.25
N ASN A 147 -7.34 -3.67 7.99
CA ASN A 147 -8.72 -3.43 7.55
C ASN A 147 -9.59 -4.69 7.60
N SER A 148 -9.02 -5.88 7.40
CA SER A 148 -9.69 -7.17 7.54
C SER A 148 -9.93 -7.54 9.00
N TRP A 149 -8.95 -7.26 9.86
CA TRP A 149 -9.13 -7.45 11.28
C TRP A 149 -10.27 -6.58 11.84
N MET A 150 -10.43 -5.35 11.35
CA MET A 150 -11.56 -4.48 11.73
C MET A 150 -12.94 -5.06 11.36
N GLN A 151 -13.01 -5.99 10.40
CA GLN A 151 -14.26 -6.65 9.97
C GLN A 151 -14.47 -8.00 10.67
N THR A 152 -13.42 -8.81 10.77
CA THR A 152 -13.45 -10.14 11.40
C THR A 152 -12.35 -10.25 12.46
N PRO A 153 -12.50 -9.56 13.60
CA PRO A 153 -11.44 -9.46 14.60
C PRO A 153 -11.23 -10.80 15.30
N THR A 154 -9.99 -11.27 15.33
CA THR A 154 -9.55 -12.51 15.99
C THR A 154 -8.17 -12.30 16.59
N GLY A 155 -7.67 -13.23 17.41
CA GLY A 155 -6.33 -13.13 17.98
C GLY A 155 -6.14 -12.04 19.04
N TYR A 156 -7.23 -11.54 19.65
CA TYR A 156 -7.19 -10.48 20.65
C TYR A 156 -7.92 -10.87 21.94
N GLU A 157 -7.64 -10.15 23.01
CA GLU A 157 -8.39 -10.13 24.26
C GLU A 157 -8.71 -8.68 24.66
N ILE A 158 -9.74 -8.48 25.48
CA ILE A 158 -10.14 -7.16 25.96
C ILE A 158 -9.72 -7.05 27.43
N ALA A 159 -8.82 -6.12 27.72
CA ALA A 159 -8.37 -5.82 29.07
C ALA A 159 -9.48 -5.15 29.90
N PRO A 160 -9.37 -5.15 31.24
CA PRO A 160 -10.38 -4.55 32.12
C PRO A 160 -10.65 -3.06 31.88
N ASP A 161 -9.68 -2.34 31.29
CA ASP A 161 -9.80 -0.93 30.90
C ASP A 161 -10.47 -0.73 29.51
N GLY A 162 -10.87 -1.82 28.85
CA GLY A 162 -11.53 -1.82 27.55
C GLY A 162 -10.58 -1.76 26.36
N GLN A 163 -9.26 -1.83 26.57
CA GLN A 163 -8.28 -1.89 25.49
C GLN A 163 -8.17 -3.30 24.91
N PHE A 164 -7.96 -3.37 23.60
CA PHE A 164 -7.75 -4.61 22.87
C PHE A 164 -6.26 -4.92 22.89
N HIS A 165 -5.88 -6.10 23.38
CA HIS A 165 -4.51 -6.58 23.39
C HIS A 165 -4.36 -7.80 22.48
N VAL A 166 -3.20 -7.94 21.87
CA VAL A 166 -2.90 -9.09 21.00
C VAL A 166 -2.64 -10.32 21.86
N ARG A 167 -3.42 -11.37 21.62
CA ARG A 167 -3.16 -12.72 22.10
C ARG A 167 -2.30 -13.51 21.11
N SER A 168 -2.53 -13.30 19.81
CA SER A 168 -1.85 -14.03 18.74
C SER A 168 -1.72 -13.17 17.49
N TRP A 169 -0.48 -12.75 17.15
CA TRP A 169 -0.22 -11.95 15.96
C TRP A 169 -0.59 -12.67 14.67
N ILE A 170 -0.40 -13.98 14.60
CA ILE A 170 -0.75 -14.75 13.41
C ILE A 170 -2.25 -14.74 13.16
N GLU A 171 -3.07 -14.84 14.21
CA GLU A 171 -4.54 -14.75 14.11
C GLU A 171 -5.00 -13.32 13.78
N VAL A 172 -4.33 -12.29 14.33
CA VAL A 172 -4.62 -10.90 13.99
C VAL A 172 -4.33 -10.62 12.51
N ILE A 173 -3.14 -11.02 12.04
CA ILE A 173 -2.67 -10.74 10.68
C ILE A 173 -3.49 -11.55 9.66
N PHE A 174 -3.54 -12.87 9.85
CA PHE A 174 -4.26 -13.79 8.98
C PHE A 174 -5.66 -14.09 9.52
N ASN A 175 -6.39 -13.02 9.85
CA ASN A 175 -7.77 -13.11 10.28
C ASN A 175 -8.68 -13.68 9.17
N PRO A 176 -9.88 -14.21 9.47
CA PRO A 176 -10.67 -15.00 8.53
C PRO A 176 -10.98 -14.33 7.18
N SER A 177 -11.19 -13.00 7.16
CA SER A 177 -11.48 -12.29 5.92
C SER A 177 -10.24 -11.84 5.14
N PHE A 178 -9.05 -11.84 5.76
CA PHE A 178 -7.84 -11.29 5.16
C PHE A 178 -7.44 -11.93 3.81
N PRO A 179 -7.34 -13.26 3.66
CA PRO A 179 -6.89 -13.86 2.41
C PRO A 179 -7.78 -13.50 1.22
N TYR A 180 -9.10 -13.47 1.43
CA TYR A 180 -10.07 -13.13 0.39
C TYR A 180 -9.98 -11.66 -0.01
N ARG A 181 -9.82 -10.76 0.97
CA ARG A 181 -9.78 -9.31 0.73
C ARG A 181 -8.46 -8.87 0.10
N LEU A 182 -7.34 -9.48 0.51
CA LEU A 182 -6.05 -9.30 -0.17
C LEU A 182 -6.12 -9.77 -1.62
N THR A 183 -6.58 -11.00 -1.85
CA THR A 183 -6.70 -11.56 -3.20
C THR A 183 -7.60 -10.70 -4.08
N HIS A 184 -8.76 -10.30 -3.56
CA HIS A 184 -9.69 -9.42 -4.26
C HIS A 184 -9.03 -8.09 -4.66
N MET A 185 -8.33 -7.43 -3.73
CA MET A 185 -7.72 -6.13 -4.00
C MET A 185 -6.56 -6.23 -5.01
N LEU A 186 -5.73 -7.26 -4.93
CA LEU A 186 -4.64 -7.48 -5.89
C LEU A 186 -5.17 -7.77 -7.30
N LEU A 187 -6.24 -8.59 -7.41
CA LEU A 187 -6.91 -8.84 -8.69
C LEU A 187 -7.56 -7.56 -9.24
N ALA A 188 -8.23 -6.79 -8.39
CA ALA A 188 -8.83 -5.52 -8.79
C ALA A 188 -7.78 -4.55 -9.33
N SER A 189 -6.63 -4.43 -8.65
CA SER A 189 -5.50 -3.62 -9.13
C SER A 189 -4.98 -4.10 -10.50
N GLY A 190 -4.81 -5.42 -10.65
CA GLY A 190 -4.39 -6.02 -11.93
C GLY A 190 -5.37 -5.72 -13.06
N LEU A 191 -6.67 -5.82 -12.80
CA LEU A 191 -7.70 -5.45 -13.77
C LEU A 191 -7.65 -3.97 -14.10
N THR A 192 -7.57 -3.08 -13.11
CA THR A 192 -7.47 -1.62 -13.34
C THR A 192 -6.32 -1.29 -14.29
N VAL A 193 -5.13 -1.85 -14.05
CA VAL A 193 -3.96 -1.57 -14.90
C VAL A 193 -4.08 -2.18 -16.29
N SER A 194 -4.80 -3.29 -16.44
CA SER A 194 -5.01 -3.92 -17.75
C SER A 194 -5.92 -3.10 -18.67
N PHE A 195 -6.72 -2.18 -18.13
CA PHE A 195 -7.65 -1.32 -18.87
C PHE A 195 -7.23 0.17 -18.91
N LEU A 196 -6.05 0.51 -18.39
CA LEU A 196 -5.43 1.84 -18.53
C LEU A 196 -4.78 2.02 -19.90
#